data_AF-A0A0S9BZ52-F1
#
_entry.id   AF-A0A0S9BZ52-F1
#
_cell.length_a   1.000
_cell.length_b   1.000
_cell.length_c   1.000
_cell.angle_alpha   90.00
_cell.angle_beta   90.00
_cell.angle_gamma   90.00
#
_symmetry.space_group_name_H-M   'P 1'
#
loop_
_entity.id
_entity.type
_entity.pdbx_description
1 polymer ?
#
loop_
_entity_poly.entity_id
_entity_poly.type
_entity_poly.pdbx_seq_one_letter_code
_entity_poly.pdbx_strand_id
1 'polypeptide(L)' 'MPFARAGRPGLLGTVARTAALSGTPSRGAPAPVSPPRGGNELADQLSRLAELRSSGLLTDAEFAAAKARLLM' A
#
# COMPACT_ATOMS: atom_id res chain seq x y z
N MET A 1 17.61 -18.28 47.94
CA MET A 1 16.97 -18.39 46.60
C MET A 1 15.48 -18.60 46.85
N PRO A 2 14.59 -17.66 46.45
CA PRO A 2 13.96 -17.81 45.14
C PRO A 2 13.57 -16.49 44.43
N PHE A 3 13.52 -16.57 43.10
CA PHE A 3 13.00 -15.56 42.19
C PHE A 3 11.50 -15.75 41.97
N ALA A 4 10.71 -14.66 41.94
CA ALA A 4 9.53 -14.48 41.09
C ALA A 4 8.82 -13.16 41.44
N ARG A 5 8.64 -12.25 40.47
CA ARG A 5 7.40 -12.15 39.68
C ARG A 5 7.41 -10.87 38.86
N ALA A 6 7.22 -11.08 37.56
CA ALA A 6 6.77 -10.16 36.53
C ALA A 6 6.10 -8.85 37.00
N GLY A 7 6.59 -7.76 36.42
CA GLY A 7 5.73 -6.76 35.79
C GLY A 7 5.07 -5.76 36.73
N ARG A 8 5.66 -4.56 36.84
CA ARG A 8 4.85 -3.35 36.77
C ARG A 8 5.46 -2.30 35.83
N PRO A 9 4.65 -1.72 34.93
CA PRO A 9 5.10 -0.99 33.74
C PRO A 9 5.06 0.52 33.98
N GLY A 10 6.00 1.26 33.44
CA GLY A 10 5.94 2.71 33.42
C GLY A 10 7.20 3.32 32.82
N LEU A 11 7.03 4.35 32.00
CA LEU A 11 8.06 5.21 31.41
C LEU A 11 8.91 4.67 30.25
N LEU A 12 9.21 3.37 30.16
CA LEU A 12 9.96 2.85 29.00
C LEU A 12 9.10 2.61 27.75
N GLY A 13 7.77 2.50 27.91
CA GLY A 13 6.83 2.38 26.78
C GLY A 13 6.55 3.70 26.03
N THR A 14 6.89 4.85 26.61
CA THR A 14 6.55 6.16 26.04
C THR A 14 7.58 6.63 25.01
N VAL A 15 8.87 6.35 25.23
CA VAL A 15 9.95 6.75 24.30
C VAL A 15 10.11 5.81 23.10
N ALA A 16 9.74 4.53 23.27
CA ALA A 16 9.78 3.57 22.16
C ALA A 16 8.70 3.83 21.08
N ARG A 17 7.73 4.71 21.33
CA ARG A 17 6.67 5.02 20.36
C ARG A 17 7.05 6.09 19.33
N THR A 18 8.14 6.83 19.53
CA THR A 18 8.55 7.94 18.64
C THR A 18 9.51 7.54 17.52
N ALA A 19 10.00 6.30 17.47
CA ALA A 19 10.91 5.84 16.41
C ALA A 19 10.22 4.97 15.33
N ALA A 20 8.94 4.62 15.49
CA ALA A 20 8.19 3.78 14.56
C ALA A 20 7.50 4.57 13.42
N LEU A 21 8.11 5.65 12.94
CA LEU A 21 7.57 6.47 11.82
C LEU A 21 8.51 6.52 10.61
N SER A 22 9.29 5.47 10.38
CA SER A 22 10.01 5.27 9.13
C SER A 22 9.42 4.09 8.37
N GLY A 23 8.35 4.36 7.61
CA GLY A 23 8.04 3.61 6.40
C GLY A 23 7.48 2.19 6.56
N THR A 24 6.43 1.99 7.35
CA THR A 24 5.44 0.98 6.98
C THR A 24 4.31 1.68 6.23
N PRO A 25 4.30 1.71 4.89
CA PRO A 25 3.03 1.86 4.19
C PRO A 25 2.19 0.65 4.57
N SER A 26 1.36 0.86 5.58
CA SER A 26 0.25 0.02 5.95
C SER A 26 -0.55 -0.28 4.69
N ARG A 27 -0.36 -1.49 4.18
CA ARG A 27 -1.38 -2.38 3.62
C ARG A 27 -2.72 -1.69 3.32
N GLY A 28 -2.74 -0.95 2.22
CA GLY A 28 -3.92 -0.54 1.49
C GLY A 28 -3.89 -1.19 0.11
N ALA A 29 -3.78 -2.52 0.05
CA ALA A 29 -4.11 -3.21 -1.19
C ALA A 29 -5.64 -3.29 -1.24
N PRO A 30 -6.33 -2.58 -2.14
CA PRO A 30 -7.74 -2.84 -2.36
C PRO A 30 -7.87 -4.33 -2.72
N ALA A 31 -8.85 -5.00 -2.12
CA ALA A 31 -9.21 -6.36 -2.50
C ALA A 31 -9.37 -6.41 -4.03
N PRO A 32 -8.92 -7.48 -4.71
CA PRO A 32 -9.20 -7.63 -6.13
C PRO A 32 -10.72 -7.79 -6.29
N VAL A 33 -11.40 -6.67 -6.51
CA VAL A 33 -12.75 -6.65 -7.05
C VAL A 33 -12.68 -7.37 -8.39
N SER A 34 -13.40 -8.47 -8.54
CA SER A 34 -13.54 -9.16 -9.83
C SER A 34 -14.51 -8.34 -10.69
N PRO A 35 -14.08 -7.74 -11.82
CA PRO A 35 -14.95 -6.86 -12.58
C PRO A 35 -15.97 -7.63 -13.44
N PRO A 36 -17.13 -7.03 -13.74
CA PRO A 36 -18.14 -7.57 -14.66
C PRO A 36 -17.59 -7.64 -16.09
N ARG A 37 -17.77 -8.79 -16.74
CA ARG A 37 -17.23 -9.11 -18.07
C ARG A 37 -17.86 -8.23 -19.16
N GLY A 38 -16.99 -7.53 -19.89
CA GLY A 38 -17.25 -7.04 -21.25
C GLY A 38 -17.58 -5.55 -21.33
N GLY A 39 -16.58 -4.74 -21.70
CA GLY A 39 -16.72 -3.31 -22.01
C GLY A 39 -15.97 -2.40 -21.04
N ASN A 40 -15.99 -2.71 -19.75
CA ASN A 40 -15.36 -1.87 -18.72
C ASN A 40 -13.87 -2.16 -18.50
N GLU A 41 -13.34 -3.29 -18.99
CA GLU A 41 -11.97 -3.76 -18.72
C GLU A 41 -10.88 -2.76 -19.14
N LEU A 42 -11.04 -2.09 -20.29
CA LEU A 42 -10.09 -1.04 -20.73
C LEU A 42 -10.12 0.15 -19.77
N ALA A 43 -11.31 0.56 -19.32
CA ALA A 43 -11.46 1.66 -18.36
C ALA A 43 -10.91 1.27 -16.98
N ASP A 44 -11.17 0.03 -16.54
CA ASP A 44 -10.64 -0.54 -15.29
C ASP A 44 -9.10 -0.64 -15.32
N GLN A 45 -8.52 -1.08 -16.44
CA GLN A 45 -7.07 -1.12 -16.65
C GLN A 45 -6.43 0.28 -16.61
N LEU A 46 -7.06 1.28 -17.25
CA LEU A 46 -6.60 2.68 -17.17
C LEU A 46 -6.68 3.23 -15.74
N SER A 47 -7.75 2.90 -15.01
CA SER A 47 -7.94 3.31 -13.61
C SER A 47 -6.86 2.70 -12.71
N ARG A 48 -6.54 1.42 -12.93
CA ARG A 48 -5.49 0.72 -12.17
C ARG A 48 -4.08 1.26 -12.44
N LEU A 49 -3.79 1.64 -13.68
CA LEU A 49 -2.55 2.32 -14.03
C LEU A 49 -2.44 3.71 -13.36
N ALA A 50 -3.56 4.44 -13.25
CA ALA A 50 -3.60 5.74 -12.58
C ALA A 50 -3.37 5.62 -11.07
N GLU A 51 -3.90 4.57 -10.44
CA GLU A 51 -3.68 4.26 -9.03
C GLU A 51 -2.20 3.92 -8.74
N LEU A 52 -1.56 3.14 -9.61
CA LEU A 52 -0.14 2.80 -9.51
C LEU A 52 0.76 4.02 -9.69
N ARG A 53 0.40 4.92 -10.62
CA ARG A 53 1.08 6.21 -10.83
C ARG A 53 0.91 7.15 -9.63
N SER A 54 -0.29 7.22 -9.05
CA SER A 54 -0.54 8.02 -7.84
C SER A 54 0.19 7.49 -6.60
N SER A 55 0.45 6.18 -6.57
CA SER A 55 1.24 5.53 -5.52
C SER A 55 2.75 5.70 -5.71
N GLY A 56 3.19 6.34 -6.80
CA GLY A 56 4.60 6.54 -7.15
C GLY A 56 5.34 5.27 -7.60
N LEU A 57 4.62 4.16 -7.82
CA LEU A 57 5.17 2.90 -8.31
C LEU A 57 5.40 2.92 -9.83
N LEU A 58 4.67 3.77 -10.55
CA LEU A 58 4.86 4.04 -11.98
C LEU A 58 5.27 5.49 -12.20
N THR A 59 6.25 5.68 -13.08
CA THR A 59 6.58 7.02 -13.60
C THR A 59 5.57 7.43 -14.68
N ASP A 60 5.45 8.73 -14.92
CA ASP A 60 4.52 9.28 -15.92
C ASP A 60 4.82 8.75 -17.34
N ALA A 61 6.10 8.53 -17.66
CA ALA A 61 6.55 7.93 -18.91
C ALA A 61 6.10 6.47 -19.06
N GLU A 62 6.17 5.67 -17.99
CA GLU A 62 5.70 4.26 -18.01
C GLU A 62 4.18 4.16 -18.10
N PHE A 63 3.46 5.06 -17.43
CA PHE A 63 2.00 5.16 -17.54
C PHE A 63 1.57 5.46 -18.99
N ALA A 64 2.23 6.42 -19.65
CA ALA A 64 1.95 6.78 -21.03
C ALA A 64 2.21 5.61 -22.00
N ALA A 65 3.30 4.87 -21.80
CA ALA A 65 3.62 3.68 -22.60
C ALA A 65 2.59 2.56 -22.42
N ALA A 66 2.15 2.31 -21.19
CA ALA A 66 1.14 1.30 -20.89
C ALA A 66 -0.23 1.67 -21.49
N LYS A 67 -0.62 2.95 -21.44
CA LYS A 67 -1.84 3.45 -22.08
C LYS A 67 -1.80 3.33 -23.60
N ALA A 68 -0.67 3.66 -24.23
CA ALA A 68 -0.52 3.55 -25.68
C ALA A 68 -0.69 2.10 -26.14
N ARG A 69 -0.10 1.13 -25.41
CA ARG A 69 -0.25 -0.31 -25.68
C ARG A 69 -1.69 -0.82 -25.58
N LEU A 70 -2.52 -0.16 -24.77
CA LEU A 70 -3.92 -0.51 -24.59
C LEU A 70 -4.83 -0.01 -25.72
N LEU A 71 -4.37 1.02 -26.46
CA LEU A 71 -5.15 1.73 -27.48
C LEU A 71 -4.67 1.46 -28.91
N MET A 72 -3.63 0.63 -29.06
CA MET A 72 -3.08 0.14 -30.33
C MET A 72 -3.65 -1.22 -30.67
#